data_AF-A0A372G820-F1
#
_entry.id   AF-A0A372G820-F1
#
_cell.length_a   1.000
_cell.length_b   1.000
_cell.length_c   1.000
_cell.angle_alpha   90.00
_cell.angle_beta   90.00
_cell.angle_gamma   90.00
#
_symmetry.space_group_name_H-M   'P 1'
#
loop_
_entity.id
_entity.type
_entity.pdbx_description
1 polymer ?
#
loop_
_entity_poly.entity_id
_entity_poly.type
_entity_poly.pdbx_seq_one_letter_code
_entity_poly.pdbx_strand_id
1 'polypeptide(L)'
;MTAIPIAVPNTEGGQPIFASGGRRCTIGFNVRKDDSYYFLTSGGCAEPGLKLFLDPGLNIELGTVVSVSNTIGLARYVNPQVERPGSIRGADGSHDITAARSPKVGENLCRLSPLTGVQCGTVTAVNVSVNHPEGTITGLTRTSICAVPGDRQGAPFFTGTIALGLGATGSGNCSSGGTSYFQPVDKALSAFGVDVY
;
A
#
# COMPACT_ATOMS: atom_id res chain seq x y z
N MET A 1 -26.51 17.38 -24.21
CA MET A 1 -25.12 17.42 -23.75
C MET A 1 -24.76 16.04 -23.23
N THR A 2 -24.14 15.21 -24.07
CA THR A 2 -23.63 13.90 -23.68
C THR A 2 -22.37 14.14 -22.85
N ALA A 3 -22.39 13.76 -21.57
CA ALA A 3 -21.19 13.83 -20.74
C ALA A 3 -20.08 13.01 -21.40
N ILE A 4 -18.93 13.63 -21.63
CA ILE A 4 -17.71 12.90 -22.01
C ILE A 4 -17.44 11.92 -20.87
N PRO A 5 -17.29 10.60 -21.13
CA PRO A 5 -16.91 9.68 -20.07
C PRO A 5 -15.58 10.16 -19.50
N ILE A 6 -15.57 10.54 -18.22
CA ILE A 6 -14.34 10.85 -17.50
C ILE A 6 -13.49 9.59 -17.63
N ALA A 7 -12.35 9.70 -18.32
CA ALA A 7 -11.42 8.59 -18.44
C ALA A 7 -11.14 8.07 -17.04
N VAL A 8 -11.43 6.79 -16.81
CA VAL A 8 -11.19 6.18 -15.50
C VAL A 8 -9.68 6.25 -15.26
N PRO A 9 -9.23 6.92 -14.19
CA PRO A 9 -7.80 7.12 -14.01
C PRO A 9 -7.11 5.77 -13.82
N ASN A 10 -6.05 5.55 -14.60
CA ASN A 10 -5.17 4.39 -14.48
C ASN A 10 -4.36 4.55 -13.18
N THR A 11 -4.97 4.14 -12.08
CA THR A 11 -4.37 4.23 -10.75
C THR A 11 -3.58 2.97 -10.44
N GLU A 12 -2.35 3.17 -10.01
CA GLU A 12 -1.35 2.14 -9.72
C GLU A 12 -0.88 2.23 -8.26
N GLY A 13 -0.30 1.15 -7.76
CA GLY A 13 0.35 1.17 -6.45
C GLY A 13 1.48 2.21 -6.39
N GLY A 14 1.74 2.74 -5.21
CA GLY A 14 2.64 3.87 -4.98
C GLY A 14 2.01 5.25 -5.18
N GLN A 15 0.87 5.37 -5.86
CA GLN A 15 0.24 6.68 -6.07
C GLN A 15 -0.48 7.20 -4.81
N PRO A 16 -0.54 8.53 -4.61
CA PRO A 16 -1.18 9.12 -3.44
C PRO A 16 -2.70 9.02 -3.51
N ILE A 17 -3.31 8.85 -2.35
CA ILE A 17 -4.76 8.94 -2.12
C ILE A 17 -5.04 9.77 -0.88
N PHE A 18 -6.26 10.31 -0.79
CA PHE A 18 -6.65 11.28 0.22
C PHE A 18 -7.95 10.87 0.89
N ALA A 19 -8.14 11.29 2.14
CA ALA A 19 -9.38 11.10 2.86
C ALA A 19 -9.70 12.31 3.72
N SER A 20 -10.93 12.35 4.26
CA SER A 20 -11.37 13.39 5.19
C SER A 20 -10.42 13.54 6.38
N GLY A 21 -10.39 14.74 6.97
CA GLY A 21 -9.47 15.06 8.07
C GLY A 21 -8.04 15.33 7.63
N GLY A 22 -7.81 15.66 6.35
CA GLY A 22 -6.48 15.98 5.83
C GLY A 22 -5.56 14.76 5.68
N ARG A 23 -6.12 13.55 5.70
CA ARG A 23 -5.36 12.30 5.59
C ARG A 23 -4.80 12.14 4.19
N ARG A 24 -3.53 11.75 4.13
CA ARG A 24 -2.82 11.44 2.89
C ARG A 24 -2.14 10.07 3.01
N CYS A 25 -2.54 9.14 2.16
CA CYS A 25 -2.10 7.76 2.17
C CYS A 25 -1.60 7.36 0.76
N THR A 26 -1.36 6.07 0.59
CA THR A 26 -0.79 5.50 -0.63
C THR A 26 -1.65 4.32 -1.07
N ILE A 27 -1.86 4.19 -2.38
CA ILE A 27 -2.33 2.94 -2.98
C ILE A 27 -1.19 1.93 -2.82
N GLY A 28 -1.45 0.83 -2.16
CA GLY A 28 -0.49 -0.25 -1.96
C GLY A 28 -0.35 -1.10 -3.21
N PHE A 29 -1.30 -2.01 -3.40
CA PHE A 29 -1.37 -2.88 -4.56
C PHE A 29 -2.82 -2.94 -5.05
N ASN A 30 -3.00 -2.95 -6.37
CA ASN A 30 -4.28 -3.31 -6.93
C ASN A 30 -4.48 -4.81 -6.79
N VAL A 31 -5.71 -5.19 -6.46
CA VAL A 31 -6.08 -6.59 -6.24
C VAL A 31 -7.46 -6.82 -6.83
N ARG A 32 -7.77 -8.06 -7.13
CA ARG A 32 -9.08 -8.43 -7.68
C ARG A 32 -9.68 -9.61 -6.95
N LYS A 33 -10.99 -9.71 -7.06
CA LYS A 33 -11.77 -10.89 -6.68
C LYS A 33 -12.88 -11.03 -7.71
N ASP A 34 -12.90 -12.17 -8.38
CA ASP A 34 -13.77 -12.41 -9.53
C ASP A 34 -13.62 -11.26 -10.54
N ASP A 35 -14.72 -10.69 -11.03
CA ASP A 35 -14.73 -9.56 -11.96
C ASP A 35 -14.67 -8.19 -11.25
N SER A 36 -14.33 -8.14 -9.95
CA SER A 36 -14.26 -6.90 -9.18
C SER A 36 -12.83 -6.49 -8.81
N TYR A 37 -12.50 -5.23 -9.07
CA TYR A 37 -11.23 -4.59 -8.75
C TYR A 37 -11.29 -3.80 -7.45
N TYR A 38 -10.21 -3.89 -6.70
CA TYR A 38 -9.97 -3.27 -5.42
C TYR A 38 -8.53 -2.77 -5.35
N PHE A 39 -8.21 -2.07 -4.28
CA PHE A 39 -6.83 -1.74 -3.94
C PHE A 39 -6.61 -1.85 -2.44
N LEU A 40 -5.39 -2.21 -2.08
CA LEU A 40 -4.94 -2.23 -0.69
C LEU A 40 -4.43 -0.84 -0.30
N THR A 41 -4.66 -0.46 0.95
CA THR A 41 -3.99 0.68 1.59
C THR A 41 -3.64 0.30 3.03
N SER A 42 -3.00 1.20 3.79
CA SER A 42 -2.70 0.96 5.20
C SER A 42 -2.77 2.21 6.06
N GLY A 43 -2.63 2.01 7.37
CA GLY A 43 -2.52 3.10 8.34
C GLY A 43 -3.84 3.82 8.56
N GLY A 44 -3.78 5.14 8.75
CA GLY A 44 -4.98 5.96 9.01
C GLY A 44 -6.03 5.99 7.89
N CYS A 45 -5.76 5.36 6.74
CA CYS A 45 -6.74 5.16 5.67
C CYS A 45 -7.34 3.74 5.63
N ALA A 46 -6.91 2.83 6.50
CA ALA A 46 -7.47 1.49 6.64
C ALA A 46 -8.59 1.49 7.69
N GLU A 47 -9.69 2.20 7.39
CA GLU A 47 -10.85 2.34 8.28
C GLU A 47 -12.13 1.95 7.53
N PRO A 48 -12.93 0.95 7.97
CA PRO A 48 -14.13 0.53 7.26
C PRO A 48 -15.11 1.69 7.03
N GLY A 49 -15.67 1.78 5.82
CA GLY A 49 -16.58 2.86 5.42
C GLY A 49 -15.88 4.15 5.01
N LEU A 50 -14.56 4.25 5.15
CA LEU A 50 -13.82 5.43 4.75
C LEU A 50 -13.78 5.59 3.22
N LYS A 51 -14.19 6.76 2.75
CA LYS A 51 -14.04 7.18 1.35
C LYS A 51 -12.63 7.69 1.06
N LEU A 52 -12.08 7.24 -0.05
CA LEU A 52 -10.74 7.57 -0.53
C LEU A 52 -10.85 8.31 -1.86
N PHE A 53 -10.03 9.34 -2.05
CA PHE A 53 -10.09 10.29 -3.14
C PHE A 53 -8.74 10.42 -3.85
N LEU A 54 -8.75 10.85 -5.11
CA LEU A 54 -7.54 11.07 -5.91
C LEU A 54 -6.89 12.43 -5.68
N ASP A 55 -7.66 13.40 -5.20
CA ASP A 55 -7.22 14.77 -5.02
C ASP A 55 -7.42 15.24 -3.57
N PRO A 56 -6.56 16.14 -3.07
CA PRO A 56 -6.66 16.66 -1.71
C PRO A 56 -7.92 17.50 -1.47
N GLY A 57 -8.57 17.98 -2.53
CA GLY A 57 -9.85 18.69 -2.45
C GLY A 57 -11.05 17.76 -2.29
N LEU A 58 -10.84 16.43 -2.31
CA LEU A 58 -11.88 15.40 -2.17
C LEU A 58 -12.96 15.49 -3.26
N ASN A 59 -12.59 15.90 -4.47
CA ASN A 59 -13.53 16.08 -5.58
C ASN A 59 -13.77 14.80 -6.38
N ILE A 60 -12.79 13.89 -6.42
CA ILE A 60 -12.82 12.67 -7.22
C ILE A 60 -12.73 11.47 -6.28
N GLU A 61 -13.89 10.88 -5.95
CA GLU A 61 -13.95 9.64 -5.16
C GLU A 61 -13.35 8.48 -5.96
N LEU A 62 -12.36 7.82 -5.37
CA LEU A 62 -11.69 6.66 -5.95
C LEU A 62 -12.35 5.36 -5.53
N GLY A 63 -12.70 5.26 -4.26
CA GLY A 63 -13.24 4.04 -3.68
C GLY A 63 -13.55 4.18 -2.19
N THR A 64 -14.10 3.10 -1.63
CA THR A 64 -14.46 3.03 -0.20
C THR A 64 -13.82 1.80 0.43
N VAL A 65 -13.27 1.94 1.63
CA VAL A 65 -12.73 0.81 2.41
C VAL A 65 -13.87 -0.10 2.85
N VAL A 66 -13.83 -1.35 2.43
CA VAL A 66 -14.89 -2.34 2.69
C VAL A 66 -14.50 -3.38 3.75
N SER A 67 -13.20 -3.56 4.00
CA SER A 67 -12.71 -4.49 5.01
C SER A 67 -11.31 -4.09 5.48
N VAL A 68 -10.93 -4.50 6.68
CA VAL A 68 -9.61 -4.23 7.27
C VAL A 68 -9.10 -5.49 7.95
N SER A 69 -7.82 -5.79 7.76
CA SER A 69 -7.10 -6.88 8.39
C SER A 69 -5.79 -6.34 8.94
N ASN A 70 -5.69 -6.30 10.27
CA ASN A 70 -4.62 -5.61 11.00
C ASN A 70 -4.52 -4.14 10.55
N THR A 71 -3.40 -3.72 9.96
CA THR A 71 -3.18 -2.35 9.46
C THR A 71 -3.50 -2.18 7.98
N ILE A 72 -3.91 -3.23 7.27
CA ILE A 72 -4.20 -3.20 5.82
C ILE A 72 -5.71 -3.07 5.60
N GLY A 73 -6.11 -2.07 4.82
CA GLY A 73 -7.48 -1.89 4.35
C GLY A 73 -7.65 -2.36 2.91
N LEU A 74 -8.77 -3.02 2.63
CA LEU A 74 -9.25 -3.31 1.28
C LEU A 74 -10.24 -2.23 0.88
N ALA A 75 -9.94 -1.48 -0.18
CA ALA A 75 -10.83 -0.48 -0.75
C ALA A 75 -11.41 -0.96 -2.08
N ARG A 76 -12.73 -0.91 -2.20
CA ARG A 76 -13.45 -1.18 -3.45
C ARG A 76 -13.49 0.08 -4.28
N TYR A 77 -13.07 -0.01 -5.55
CA TYR A 77 -13.21 1.10 -6.48
C TYR A 77 -14.67 1.50 -6.69
N VAL A 78 -14.93 2.78 -6.99
CA VAL A 78 -16.27 3.27 -7.38
C VAL A 78 -16.81 2.56 -8.64
N ASN A 79 -15.91 2.23 -9.57
CA ASN A 79 -16.18 1.46 -10.79
C ASN A 79 -15.41 0.14 -10.73
N PRO A 80 -15.88 -0.85 -9.95
CA PRO A 80 -15.13 -2.06 -9.65
C PRO A 80 -15.06 -3.02 -10.82
N GLN A 81 -15.82 -2.81 -11.90
CA GLN A 81 -15.77 -3.65 -13.10
C GLN A 81 -14.76 -3.16 -14.14
N VAL A 82 -14.18 -1.98 -13.91
CA VAL A 82 -13.15 -1.43 -14.79
C VAL A 82 -11.81 -1.86 -14.23
N GLU A 83 -10.99 -2.51 -15.05
CA GLU A 83 -9.63 -2.92 -14.68
C GLU A 83 -8.76 -1.71 -14.35
N ARG A 84 -7.83 -1.92 -13.41
CA ARG A 84 -6.70 -1.01 -13.17
C ARG A 84 -5.41 -1.77 -13.44
N PRO A 85 -4.29 -1.11 -13.76
CA PRO A 85 -3.04 -1.83 -13.94
C PRO A 85 -2.64 -2.56 -12.66
N GLY A 86 -2.27 -3.84 -12.73
CA GLY A 86 -1.77 -4.67 -11.63
C GLY A 86 -0.34 -4.31 -11.17
N SER A 87 0.01 -3.04 -11.26
CA SER A 87 1.38 -2.55 -11.20
C SER A 87 1.55 -1.46 -10.15
N ILE A 88 2.80 -1.20 -9.80
CA ILE A 88 3.21 -0.04 -9.01
C ILE A 88 3.89 0.98 -9.94
N ARG A 89 3.69 2.28 -9.69
CA ARG A 89 4.25 3.35 -10.52
C ARG A 89 5.28 4.17 -9.76
N GLY A 90 6.53 4.03 -10.14
CA GLY A 90 7.64 4.88 -9.72
C GLY A 90 7.95 6.00 -10.70
N ALA A 91 9.00 6.77 -10.39
CA ALA A 91 9.49 7.85 -11.25
C ALA A 91 10.07 7.33 -12.58
N ASP A 92 10.54 6.09 -12.58
CA ASP A 92 11.09 5.36 -13.72
C ASP A 92 10.03 4.66 -14.58
N GLY A 93 8.80 4.54 -14.08
CA GLY A 93 7.68 3.98 -14.84
C GLY A 93 6.80 3.02 -14.04
N SER A 94 6.06 2.20 -14.79
CA SER A 94 5.19 1.16 -14.26
C SER A 94 5.97 -0.14 -14.09
N HIS A 95 5.77 -0.82 -12.96
CA HIS A 95 6.40 -2.10 -12.60
C HIS A 95 5.33 -3.11 -12.24
N ASP A 96 5.29 -4.21 -12.96
CA ASP A 96 4.23 -5.22 -12.84
C ASP A 96 4.32 -6.03 -11.55
N ILE A 97 3.17 -6.38 -10.95
CA ILE A 97 3.07 -7.16 -9.71
C ILE A 97 2.16 -8.36 -9.92
N THR A 98 2.78 -9.51 -10.14
CA THR A 98 2.09 -10.73 -10.60
C THR A 98 1.85 -11.76 -9.51
N ALA A 99 2.48 -11.60 -8.34
CA ALA A 99 2.37 -12.54 -7.23
C ALA A 99 2.57 -11.88 -5.88
N ALA A 100 2.15 -12.55 -4.82
CA ALA A 100 2.38 -12.10 -3.45
C ALA A 100 2.79 -13.27 -2.56
N ARG A 101 3.64 -13.01 -1.56
CA ARG A 101 4.00 -13.99 -0.53
C ARG A 101 4.56 -13.32 0.72
N SER A 102 4.67 -14.09 1.79
CA SER A 102 5.36 -13.63 2.99
C SER A 102 6.85 -13.35 2.71
N PRO A 103 7.43 -12.35 3.36
CA PRO A 103 8.86 -12.08 3.30
C PRO A 103 9.69 -13.10 4.10
N LYS A 104 10.97 -13.23 3.77
CA LYS A 104 11.95 -14.14 4.37
C LYS A 104 13.14 -13.34 4.90
N VAL A 105 13.62 -13.67 6.10
CA VAL A 105 14.83 -13.03 6.65
C VAL A 105 16.02 -13.22 5.73
N GLY A 106 16.78 -12.16 5.50
CA GLY A 106 17.97 -12.13 4.65
C GLY A 106 17.69 -11.89 3.17
N GLU A 107 16.43 -11.86 2.72
CA GLU A 107 16.13 -11.61 1.32
C GLU A 107 16.21 -10.13 0.95
N ASN A 108 16.49 -9.87 -0.33
CA ASN A 108 16.44 -8.53 -0.90
C ASN A 108 14.99 -8.13 -1.19
N LEU A 109 14.71 -6.85 -0.92
CA LEU A 109 13.45 -6.21 -1.21
C LEU A 109 13.67 -4.74 -1.56
N CYS A 110 12.69 -4.16 -2.22
CA CYS A 110 12.62 -2.75 -2.51
C CYS A 110 11.31 -2.16 -1.97
N ARG A 111 11.34 -0.86 -1.73
CA ARG A 111 10.22 -0.04 -1.29
C ARG A 111 10.04 1.08 -2.30
N LEU A 112 8.80 1.30 -2.72
CA LEU A 112 8.48 2.44 -3.56
C LEU A 112 8.04 3.63 -2.69
N SER A 113 8.80 4.72 -2.72
CA SER A 113 8.41 6.01 -2.14
C SER A 113 8.10 7.03 -3.23
N PRO A 114 6.98 7.76 -3.13
CA PRO A 114 6.71 8.90 -4.00
C PRO A 114 7.71 10.06 -3.83
N LEU A 115 8.43 10.11 -2.70
CA LEU A 115 9.36 11.20 -2.38
C LEU A 115 10.79 10.88 -2.79
N THR A 116 11.23 9.65 -2.52
CA THR A 116 12.64 9.24 -2.70
C THR A 116 12.84 8.22 -3.81
N GLY A 117 11.77 7.81 -4.51
CA GLY A 117 11.81 6.78 -5.53
C GLY A 117 11.93 5.37 -4.93
N VAL A 118 12.54 4.46 -5.68
CA VAL A 118 12.73 3.07 -5.25
C VAL A 118 13.96 2.99 -4.33
N GLN A 119 13.77 2.46 -3.13
CA GLN A 119 14.82 2.22 -2.16
C GLN A 119 14.90 0.72 -1.87
N CYS A 120 16.08 0.12 -2.00
CA CYS A 120 16.27 -1.31 -1.78
C CYS A 120 17.14 -1.60 -0.56
N GLY A 121 16.94 -2.78 0.03
CA GLY A 121 17.64 -3.25 1.20
C GLY A 121 17.33 -4.71 1.47
N THR A 122 17.35 -5.11 2.73
CA THR A 122 17.14 -6.50 3.14
C THR A 122 16.08 -6.63 4.24
N VAL A 123 15.46 -7.81 4.31
CA VAL A 123 14.62 -8.20 5.44
C VAL A 123 15.51 -8.61 6.61
N THR A 124 15.34 -7.97 7.75
CA THR A 124 16.18 -8.19 8.94
C THR A 124 15.46 -8.99 10.03
N ALA A 125 14.13 -8.96 10.08
CA ALA A 125 13.33 -9.79 10.98
C ALA A 125 11.89 -9.94 10.47
N VAL A 126 11.21 -11.01 10.85
CA VAL A 126 9.79 -11.27 10.57
C VAL A 126 9.04 -11.52 11.88
N ASN A 127 7.71 -11.38 11.86
CA ASN A 127 6.83 -11.54 13.04
C ASN A 127 7.19 -10.63 14.22
N VAL A 128 7.61 -9.40 13.93
CA VAL A 128 7.94 -8.39 14.92
C VAL A 128 6.67 -7.71 15.43
N SER A 129 6.70 -7.27 16.69
CA SER A 129 5.67 -6.42 17.27
C SER A 129 6.24 -5.05 17.60
N VAL A 130 5.49 -3.99 17.28
CA VAL A 130 5.87 -2.60 17.58
C VAL A 130 4.77 -1.99 18.46
N ASN A 131 5.18 -1.46 19.61
CA ASN A 131 4.27 -0.84 20.57
C ASN A 131 4.15 0.65 20.27
N HIS A 132 2.91 1.11 20.09
CA HIS A 132 2.54 2.50 19.98
C HIS A 132 1.64 2.92 21.15
N PRO A 133 1.51 4.22 21.47
CA PRO A 133 0.57 4.70 22.48
C PRO A 133 -0.87 4.23 22.26
N GLU A 134 -1.28 4.12 20.99
CA GLU A 134 -2.60 3.68 20.54
C GLU A 134 -2.79 2.15 20.54
N GLY A 135 -1.71 1.37 20.71
CA GLY A 135 -1.76 -0.08 20.75
C GLY A 135 -0.53 -0.77 20.15
N THR A 136 -0.54 -2.09 20.17
CA THR A 136 0.55 -2.91 19.61
C THR A 136 0.19 -3.41 18.22
N ILE A 137 1.04 -3.13 17.23
CA ILE A 137 0.93 -3.71 15.89
C ILE A 137 1.81 -4.96 15.86
N THR A 138 1.21 -6.11 15.53
CA THR A 138 1.90 -7.41 15.52
C THR A 138 2.05 -7.96 14.10
N GLY A 139 2.95 -8.93 13.93
CA GLY A 139 3.15 -9.61 12.65
C GLY A 139 3.85 -8.75 11.59
N LEU A 140 4.61 -7.75 12.01
CA LEU A 140 5.37 -6.87 11.13
C LEU A 140 6.65 -7.54 10.64
N THR A 141 7.14 -7.06 9.50
CA THR A 141 8.47 -7.38 8.98
C THR A 141 9.37 -6.16 9.09
N ARG A 142 10.57 -6.35 9.62
CA ARG A 142 11.60 -5.33 9.77
C ARG A 142 12.55 -5.37 8.58
N THR A 143 12.93 -4.21 8.08
CA THR A 143 13.86 -4.07 6.94
C THR A 143 14.93 -3.02 7.20
N SER A 144 16.12 -3.19 6.59
CA SER A 144 17.19 -2.19 6.57
C SER A 144 16.86 -0.95 5.74
N ILE A 145 15.77 -0.95 4.96
CA ILE A 145 15.34 0.21 4.19
C ILE A 145 14.91 1.30 5.16
N CYS A 146 15.52 2.47 5.07
CA CYS A 146 15.15 3.61 5.87
C CYS A 146 13.95 4.35 5.27
N ALA A 147 12.92 4.57 6.08
CA ALA A 147 11.86 5.53 5.79
C ALA A 147 12.29 6.92 6.25
N VAL A 148 12.18 7.92 5.37
CA VAL A 148 12.42 9.32 5.71
C VAL A 148 11.20 9.90 6.43
N PRO A 149 11.35 10.88 7.35
CA PRO A 149 10.22 11.63 7.87
C PRO A 149 9.36 12.19 6.73
N GLY A 150 8.04 11.92 6.76
CA GLY A 150 7.11 12.28 5.69
C GLY A 150 6.87 11.18 4.65
N ASP A 151 7.58 10.05 4.74
CA ASP A 151 7.20 8.84 4.02
C ASP A 151 5.80 8.38 4.43
N ARG A 152 4.95 8.18 3.43
CA ARG A 152 3.54 7.85 3.65
C ARG A 152 3.40 6.37 4.00
N GLN A 153 2.48 6.09 4.92
CA GLN A 153 2.00 4.73 5.15
C GLN A 153 1.38 4.18 3.85
N GLY A 154 1.42 2.86 3.71
CA GLY A 154 0.87 2.16 2.54
C GLY A 154 1.85 2.06 1.37
N ALA A 155 3.10 2.53 1.54
CA ALA A 155 4.14 2.38 0.53
C ALA A 155 4.35 0.89 0.18
N PRO A 156 4.35 0.52 -1.11
CA PRO A 156 4.54 -0.86 -1.55
C PRO A 156 5.97 -1.37 -1.27
N PHE A 157 6.07 -2.55 -0.65
CA PHE A 157 7.30 -3.34 -0.56
C PHE A 157 7.21 -4.55 -1.46
N PHE A 158 8.24 -4.78 -2.28
CA PHE A 158 8.22 -5.77 -3.35
C PHE A 158 9.62 -6.34 -3.61
N THR A 159 9.69 -7.46 -4.34
CA THR A 159 10.93 -8.04 -4.86
C THR A 159 10.68 -8.64 -6.24
N GLY A 160 11.35 -8.13 -7.28
CA GLY A 160 10.95 -8.41 -8.66
C GLY A 160 9.50 -8.00 -8.90
N THR A 161 8.66 -8.94 -9.33
CA THR A 161 7.21 -8.75 -9.53
C THR A 161 6.36 -9.24 -8.34
N ILE A 162 6.99 -9.49 -7.19
CA ILE A 162 6.34 -10.10 -6.03
C ILE A 162 6.04 -9.04 -4.96
N ALA A 163 4.77 -8.85 -4.63
CA ALA A 163 4.34 -8.06 -3.48
C ALA A 163 4.69 -8.76 -2.16
N LEU A 164 5.35 -8.01 -1.27
CA LEU A 164 5.73 -8.50 0.06
C LEU A 164 4.90 -7.85 1.17
N GLY A 165 4.58 -6.57 1.05
CA GLY A 165 3.83 -5.89 2.10
C GLY A 165 3.63 -4.40 1.90
N LEU A 166 2.95 -3.77 2.85
CA LEU A 166 2.70 -2.33 2.88
C LEU A 166 3.34 -1.69 4.10
N GLY A 167 4.00 -0.55 3.89
CA GLY A 167 4.61 0.21 4.98
C GLY A 167 3.61 0.55 6.08
N ALA A 168 3.99 0.24 7.33
CA ALA A 168 3.15 0.44 8.50
C ALA A 168 3.71 1.55 9.41
N THR A 169 4.98 1.43 9.80
CA THR A 169 5.63 2.36 10.74
C THR A 169 7.14 2.35 10.52
N GLY A 170 7.85 3.32 11.10
CA GLY A 170 9.29 3.44 11.01
C GLY A 170 9.87 4.12 12.24
N SER A 171 11.15 3.86 12.52
CA SER A 171 11.87 4.43 13.65
C SER A 171 13.25 4.93 13.24
N GLY A 172 13.67 6.06 13.82
CA GLY A 172 14.97 6.68 13.56
C GLY A 172 14.99 7.59 12.33
N ASN A 173 16.18 8.05 11.95
CA ASN A 173 16.39 8.82 10.72
C ASN A 173 17.44 8.12 9.85
N CYS A 174 17.45 8.41 8.55
CA CYS A 174 18.34 7.71 7.62
C CYS A 174 19.82 8.02 7.83
N SER A 175 20.13 9.06 8.60
CA SER A 175 21.50 9.41 8.97
C SER A 175 22.05 8.59 10.15
N SER A 176 21.19 7.92 10.93
CA SER A 176 21.58 7.13 12.12
C SER A 176 21.16 5.66 12.08
N GLY A 177 20.85 5.12 10.89
CA GLY A 177 20.45 3.71 10.74
C GLY A 177 18.96 3.46 11.01
N GLY A 178 18.09 4.36 10.55
CA GLY A 178 16.64 4.21 10.63
C GLY A 178 16.16 2.86 10.08
N THR A 179 15.15 2.30 10.74
CA THR A 179 14.56 1.01 10.36
C THR A 179 13.09 1.17 10.04
N SER A 180 12.60 0.46 9.02
CA SER A 180 11.20 0.48 8.64
C SER A 180 10.53 -0.86 8.93
N TYR A 181 9.22 -0.78 9.14
CA TYR A 181 8.36 -1.92 9.36
C TYR A 181 7.21 -1.90 8.36
N PHE A 182 6.92 -3.06 7.80
CA PHE A 182 5.80 -3.24 6.89
C PHE A 182 4.94 -4.43 7.30
N GLN A 183 3.65 -4.34 6.99
CA GLN A 183 2.70 -5.42 7.19
C GLN A 183 2.73 -6.34 5.95
N PRO A 184 3.02 -7.64 6.11
CA PRO A 184 2.93 -8.59 5.00
C PRO A 184 1.54 -8.62 4.38
N VAL A 185 1.46 -8.61 3.04
CA VAL A 185 0.17 -8.57 2.33
C VAL A 185 -0.49 -9.93 2.18
N ASP A 186 0.28 -11.02 2.18
CA ASP A 186 -0.20 -12.40 1.98
C ASP A 186 -1.36 -12.78 2.92
N LYS A 187 -1.24 -12.43 4.21
CA LYS A 187 -2.31 -12.69 5.19
C LYS A 187 -3.56 -11.85 4.93
N ALA A 188 -3.39 -10.60 4.49
CA ALA A 188 -4.51 -9.72 4.17
C ALA A 188 -5.23 -10.18 2.89
N LEU A 189 -4.48 -10.53 1.85
CA LEU A 189 -5.00 -11.13 0.61
C LEU A 189 -5.85 -12.37 0.92
N SER A 190 -5.32 -13.28 1.73
CA SER A 190 -6.02 -14.49 2.18
C SER A 190 -7.29 -14.18 2.98
N ALA A 191 -7.22 -13.22 3.91
CA ALA A 191 -8.37 -12.82 4.73
C ALA A 191 -9.49 -12.17 3.92
N PHE A 192 -9.14 -11.46 2.84
CA PHE A 192 -10.08 -10.79 1.96
C PHE A 192 -10.59 -11.69 0.82
N GLY A 193 -9.85 -12.75 0.51
CA GLY A 193 -10.09 -13.59 -0.68
C GLY A 193 -9.89 -12.80 -1.97
N VAL A 194 -8.80 -12.05 -2.06
CA VAL A 194 -8.40 -11.24 -3.22
C VAL A 194 -6.95 -11.57 -3.59
N ASP A 195 -6.60 -11.37 -4.85
CA ASP A 195 -5.26 -11.62 -5.38
C ASP A 195 -4.71 -10.40 -6.12
N VAL A 196 -3.39 -10.24 -6.11
CA VAL A 196 -2.71 -9.40 -7.13
C VAL A 196 -2.84 -10.07 -8.51
N TYR A 197 -2.62 -9.33 -9.58
CA TYR A 197 -2.85 -9.81 -10.95
C TYR A 197 -1.94 -9.14 -11.96
#